data_AF-X0SU99-F1
#
_entry.id   AF-X0SU99-F1
#
_cell.length_a   1.000
_cell.length_b   1.000
_cell.length_c   1.000
_cell.angle_alpha   90.00
_cell.angle_beta   90.00
_cell.angle_gamma   90.00
#
_symmetry.space_group_name_H-M   'P 1'
#
loop_
_entity.id
_entity.type
_entity.pdbx_description
1 polymer ?
#
loop_
_entity_poly.entity_id
_entity_poly.type
_entity_poly.pdbx_seq_one_letter_code
_entity_poly.pdbx_strand_id
1 'polypeptide(L)'
;PAWLARAGILLERVGLVRGERSERFWAATFHRLLPRLPRGKCTVSGFRVDVYGEQDGREAHRWYTCVGRMKNITSIPAALGAVVLAQGEIAERGAFAPEAVIDPGPFLAKLEPLGVKVEEHEG
;
A
#
# COMPACT_ATOMS: atom_id res chain seq x y z
N PRO A 1 4.70 7.48 18.77
CA PRO A 1 5.60 8.39 19.53
C PRO A 1 7.05 8.21 19.06
N ALA A 2 7.88 9.25 19.07
CA ALA A 2 9.27 9.16 18.58
C ALA A 2 10.11 8.12 19.33
N TRP A 3 9.88 7.92 20.63
CA TRP A 3 10.59 6.93 21.45
C TRP A 3 10.29 5.48 21.01
N LEU A 4 9.05 5.17 20.60
CA LEU A 4 8.66 3.85 20.11
C LEU A 4 9.34 3.52 18.78
N ALA A 5 9.42 4.51 17.87
CA ALA A 5 10.14 4.35 16.60
C ALA A 5 11.64 4.09 16.84
N ARG A 6 12.27 4.85 17.74
CA ARG A 6 13.68 4.66 18.12
C ARG A 6 13.94 3.29 18.76
N ALA A 7 13.04 2.82 19.62
CA ALA A 7 13.14 1.49 20.23
C ALA A 7 13.04 0.37 19.19
N GLY A 8 12.12 0.49 18.23
CA GLY A 8 12.01 -0.47 17.11
C GLY A 8 13.28 -0.54 16.26
N ILE A 9 13.86 0.61 15.92
CA ILE A 9 15.13 0.68 15.17
C ILE A 9 16.28 0.04 15.97
N LEU A 10 16.34 0.27 17.29
CA LEU A 10 17.37 -0.33 18.14
C LEU A 10 17.24 -1.86 18.20
N LEU A 11 16.03 -2.38 18.35
CA LEU A 11 15.74 -3.82 18.34
C LEU A 11 16.18 -4.49 17.02
N GLU A 12 15.95 -3.82 15.89
CA GLU A 12 16.40 -4.28 14.57
C GLU A 12 17.93 -4.26 14.46
N ARG A 13 18.58 -3.17 14.86
CA ARG A 13 20.05 -3.02 14.83
C ARG A 13 20.80 -4.04 15.69
N VAL A 14 20.25 -4.39 16.85
CA VAL A 14 20.84 -5.38 17.77
C VAL A 14 20.56 -6.81 17.29
N GLY A 15 19.84 -7.00 16.18
CA GLY A 15 19.53 -8.31 15.61
C GLY A 15 18.51 -9.10 16.42
N LEU A 16 17.90 -8.49 17.44
CA LEU A 16 16.91 -9.13 18.29
C LEU A 16 15.67 -9.53 17.50
N VAL A 17 15.35 -8.87 16.39
CA VAL A 17 14.20 -9.23 15.53
C VAL A 17 14.63 -10.01 14.28
N ARG A 18 15.87 -10.51 14.20
CA ARG A 18 16.34 -11.26 13.03
C ARG A 18 16.20 -12.77 13.22
N GLY A 19 15.59 -13.43 12.24
CA GLY A 19 15.48 -14.88 12.14
C GLY A 19 14.14 -15.42 12.62
N GLU A 20 13.66 -16.50 11.98
CA GLU A 20 12.28 -16.99 12.12
C GLU A 20 11.82 -17.22 13.56
N ARG A 21 12.68 -17.78 14.43
CA ARG A 21 12.33 -18.01 15.85
C ARG A 21 12.18 -16.70 16.61
N SER A 22 13.05 -15.73 16.34
CA SER A 22 13.04 -14.44 17.02
C SER A 22 11.87 -13.58 16.54
N GLU A 23 11.62 -13.57 15.23
CA GLU A 23 10.47 -12.88 14.62
C GLU A 23 9.15 -13.39 15.19
N ARG A 24 8.97 -14.72 15.32
CA ARG A 24 7.75 -15.30 15.92
C ARG A 24 7.60 -14.92 17.39
N PHE A 25 8.68 -14.98 18.17
CA PHE A 25 8.67 -14.60 19.58
C PHE A 25 8.27 -13.13 19.76
N TRP A 26 8.92 -12.23 19.01
CA TRP A 26 8.64 -10.80 19.08
C TRP A 26 7.27 -10.46 18.51
N ALA A 27 6.81 -11.10 17.45
CA ALA A 27 5.46 -10.94 16.92
C ALA A 27 4.40 -11.31 17.96
N ALA A 28 4.51 -12.48 18.60
CA ALA A 28 3.57 -12.90 19.64
C ALA A 28 3.56 -11.92 20.84
N THR A 29 4.76 -11.49 21.24
CA THR A 29 4.93 -10.52 22.32
C THR A 29 4.32 -9.16 21.97
N PHE A 30 4.58 -8.63 20.77
CA PHE A 30 4.01 -7.37 20.31
C PHE A 30 2.52 -7.44 20.11
N HIS A 31 1.96 -8.54 19.59
CA HIS A 31 0.50 -8.71 19.48
C HIS A 31 -0.22 -8.60 20.84
N ARG A 32 0.38 -9.14 21.90
CA ARG A 32 -0.16 -9.01 23.27
C ARG A 32 -0.02 -7.60 23.84
N LEU A 33 1.01 -6.85 23.44
CA LEU A 33 1.32 -5.50 23.93
C LEU A 33 0.64 -4.38 23.12
N LEU A 34 0.35 -4.62 21.84
CA LEU A 34 -0.27 -3.68 20.89
C LEU A 34 -1.51 -2.96 21.43
N PRO A 35 -2.45 -3.61 22.15
CA PRO A 35 -3.60 -2.93 22.72
C PRO A 35 -3.26 -1.85 23.76
N ARG A 36 -2.09 -1.97 24.42
CA ARG A 36 -1.60 -1.04 25.45
C ARG A 36 -0.68 0.03 24.90
N LEU A 37 -0.19 -0.12 23.67
CA LEU A 37 0.69 0.86 23.06
C LEU A 37 -0.12 2.08 22.56
N PRO A 38 0.43 3.30 22.69
CA PRO A 38 -0.23 4.48 22.19
C PRO A 38 -0.41 4.38 20.68
N ARG A 39 -1.66 4.38 20.23
CA ARG A 39 -2.01 4.40 18.82
C ARG A 39 -1.55 5.72 18.20
N GLY A 40 -1.02 5.66 16.98
CA GLY A 40 -0.76 6.87 16.20
C GLY A 40 -2.06 7.67 16.05
N LYS A 41 -1.97 9.00 16.19
CA LYS A 41 -3.11 9.90 15.94
C LYS A 41 -3.41 10.05 14.45
N CYS A 42 -2.48 9.66 13.58
CA CYS A 42 -2.67 9.71 12.13
C CYS A 42 -3.63 8.61 11.70
N THR A 43 -4.81 9.02 11.23
CA THR A 43 -5.87 8.13 10.73
C THR A 43 -5.87 8.02 9.22
N VAL A 44 -5.02 8.79 8.55
CA VAL A 44 -4.86 8.86 7.11
C VAL A 44 -3.52 8.27 6.69
N SER A 45 -3.50 7.70 5.50
CA SER A 45 -2.34 7.25 4.77
C SER A 45 -2.42 7.90 3.41
N GLY A 46 -1.26 8.11 2.79
CA GLY A 46 -1.21 8.59 1.43
C GLY A 46 0.00 8.08 0.72
N PHE A 47 -0.08 8.10 -0.60
CA PHE A 47 1.03 7.82 -1.48
C PHE A 47 1.13 8.89 -2.55
N ARG A 48 2.34 9.03 -3.08
CA ARG A 48 2.65 9.77 -4.29
C ARG A 48 3.49 8.87 -5.18
N VAL A 49 3.13 8.77 -6.45
CA VAL A 49 3.90 8.07 -7.47
C VAL A 49 4.28 9.08 -8.53
N ASP A 50 5.57 9.26 -8.75
CA ASP A 50 6.11 10.14 -9.79
C ASP A 50 6.55 9.30 -10.99
N VAL A 51 6.15 9.74 -12.19
CA VAL A 51 6.46 9.10 -13.47
C VAL A 51 7.16 10.11 -14.36
N TYR A 52 8.42 9.82 -14.69
CA TYR A 52 9.25 10.64 -15.58
C TYR A 52 9.45 9.88 -16.89
N GLY A 53 9.39 10.59 -18.00
CA GLY A 53 9.62 9.99 -19.31
C GLY A 53 9.55 11.00 -20.44
N GLU A 54 9.28 10.50 -21.63
CA GLU A 54 9.09 11.32 -22.83
C GLU A 54 7.65 11.14 -23.34
N GLN A 55 6.98 12.24 -23.63
CA GLN A 55 5.67 12.27 -24.26
C GLN A 55 5.72 13.22 -25.46
N ASP A 56 5.33 12.73 -26.63
CA ASP A 56 5.33 13.50 -27.88
C ASP A 56 6.67 14.20 -28.21
N GLY A 57 7.79 13.53 -27.95
CA GLY A 57 9.12 14.07 -28.25
C GLY A 57 9.69 15.01 -27.19
N ARG A 58 9.04 15.15 -26.02
CA ARG A 58 9.42 16.09 -24.96
C ARG A 58 9.49 15.40 -23.61
N GLU A 59 10.41 15.87 -22.76
CA GLU A 59 10.42 15.46 -21.35
C GLU A 59 9.06 15.76 -20.70
N ALA A 60 8.53 14.76 -20.01
CA ALA A 60 7.25 14.81 -19.35
C ALA A 60 7.36 14.28 -17.92
N HIS A 61 6.67 14.93 -17.00
CA HIS A 61 6.52 14.51 -15.62
C HIS A 61 5.04 14.45 -15.26
N ARG A 62 4.59 13.30 -14.80
CA ARG A 62 3.26 13.12 -14.22
C ARG A 62 3.40 12.61 -12.80
N TRP A 63 2.48 12.96 -11.92
CA TRP A 63 2.41 12.33 -10.61
C TRP A 63 0.99 12.02 -10.19
N TYR A 64 0.86 10.95 -9.42
CA TYR A 64 -0.41 10.43 -8.92
C TYR A 64 -0.41 10.48 -7.39
N THR A 65 -1.48 11.00 -6.81
CA THR A 65 -1.64 11.09 -5.35
C THR A 65 -2.92 10.43 -4.89
N CYS A 66 -2.87 9.81 -3.72
CA CYS A 66 -4.06 9.34 -3.01
C CYS A 66 -3.90 9.62 -1.53
N VAL A 67 -4.98 10.07 -0.89
CA VAL A 67 -5.07 10.22 0.56
C VAL A 67 -6.34 9.53 1.04
N GLY A 68 -6.21 8.63 2.00
CA GLY A 68 -7.34 7.91 2.54
C GLY A 68 -7.01 7.14 3.80
N ARG A 69 -8.01 6.50 4.41
CA ARG A 69 -7.75 5.62 5.55
C ARG A 69 -7.07 4.35 5.05
N MET A 70 -6.01 3.90 5.73
CA MET A 70 -5.26 2.68 5.36
C MET A 70 -6.20 1.50 5.06
N LYS A 71 -7.21 1.28 5.92
CA LYS A 71 -8.18 0.21 5.71
C LYS A 71 -8.89 0.31 4.35
N ASN A 72 -9.27 1.51 3.90
CA ASN A 72 -10.02 1.72 2.67
C ASN A 72 -9.11 1.60 1.45
N ILE A 73 -7.98 2.32 1.45
CA ILE A 73 -7.04 2.35 0.30
C ILE A 73 -6.33 1.01 0.08
N THR A 74 -6.42 0.07 1.03
CA THR A 74 -5.93 -1.30 0.88
C THR A 74 -7.06 -2.30 0.61
N SER A 75 -8.14 -2.28 1.38
CA SER A 75 -9.17 -3.33 1.27
C SER A 75 -10.04 -3.18 0.02
N ILE A 76 -10.32 -1.95 -0.41
CA ILE A 76 -11.21 -1.69 -1.55
C ILE A 76 -10.53 -2.14 -2.86
N PRO A 77 -9.26 -1.80 -3.15
CA PRO A 77 -8.55 -2.36 -4.30
C PRO A 77 -8.47 -3.89 -4.28
N ALA A 78 -8.22 -4.50 -3.12
CA ALA A 78 -8.19 -5.96 -3.01
C ALA A 78 -9.56 -6.60 -3.31
N ALA A 79 -10.65 -6.03 -2.80
CA ALA A 79 -12.00 -6.51 -3.05
C ALA A 79 -12.42 -6.32 -4.52
N LEU A 80 -12.12 -5.16 -5.11
CA LEU A 80 -12.37 -4.90 -6.53
C LEU A 80 -11.57 -5.86 -7.41
N GLY A 81 -10.30 -6.10 -7.08
CA GLY A 81 -9.44 -7.10 -7.73
C GLY A 81 -10.07 -8.49 -7.76
N ALA A 82 -10.65 -8.93 -6.64
CA ALA A 82 -11.36 -10.20 -6.58
C ALA A 82 -12.63 -10.23 -7.45
N VAL A 83 -13.35 -9.10 -7.53
CA VAL A 83 -14.55 -8.97 -8.38
C VAL A 83 -14.18 -9.05 -9.87
N VAL A 84 -13.18 -8.29 -10.32
CA VAL A 84 -12.77 -8.30 -11.74
C VAL A 84 -12.22 -9.67 -12.15
N LEU A 85 -11.52 -10.37 -11.24
CA LEU A 85 -11.11 -11.75 -11.45
C LEU A 85 -12.31 -12.70 -11.60
N ALA A 86 -13.30 -12.59 -10.71
CA ALA A 86 -14.50 -13.43 -10.75
C ALA A 86 -15.38 -13.17 -11.98
N GLN A 87 -15.37 -11.95 -12.51
CA GLN A 87 -16.06 -11.55 -13.74
C GLN A 87 -15.35 -12.04 -15.01
N GLY A 88 -14.14 -12.59 -14.91
CA GLY A 88 -13.36 -13.02 -16.06
C GLY A 88 -12.69 -11.89 -16.83
N GLU A 89 -12.56 -10.70 -16.22
CA GLU A 89 -11.79 -9.58 -16.81
C GLU A 89 -10.28 -9.85 -16.78
N ILE A 90 -9.82 -10.74 -15.89
CA ILE A 90 -8.45 -11.25 -15.84
C ILE A 90 -8.45 -12.69 -16.38
N ALA A 91 -7.81 -12.91 -17.52
CA ALA A 91 -7.82 -14.19 -18.22
C ALA A 91 -6.57 -15.05 -17.92
N GLU A 92 -5.50 -14.40 -17.45
CA GLU A 92 -4.21 -14.99 -17.16
C GLU A 92 -4.29 -15.98 -16.00
N ARG A 93 -3.67 -17.14 -16.17
CA ARG A 93 -3.59 -18.19 -15.15
C ARG A 93 -2.20 -18.22 -14.55
N GLY A 94 -2.11 -18.12 -13.23
CA GLY A 94 -0.84 -18.15 -12.51
C GLY A 94 -0.82 -17.14 -11.37
N ALA A 95 0.37 -16.92 -10.81
CA ALA A 95 0.60 -15.89 -9.81
C ALA A 95 1.16 -14.64 -10.50
N PHE A 96 0.34 -13.60 -10.58
CA PHE A 96 0.71 -12.31 -11.18
C PHE A 96 0.56 -11.19 -10.16
N ALA A 97 1.45 -10.21 -10.29
CA ALA A 97 1.25 -8.93 -9.65
C ALA A 97 0.14 -8.15 -10.41
N PRO A 98 -0.64 -7.30 -9.73
CA PRO A 98 -1.79 -6.62 -10.34
C PRO A 98 -1.40 -5.78 -11.57
N GLU A 99 -0.23 -5.13 -11.55
CA GLU A 99 0.28 -4.32 -12.65
C GLU A 99 0.55 -5.09 -13.95
N ALA A 100 0.65 -6.42 -13.89
CA ALA A 100 0.88 -7.26 -15.06
C ALA A 100 -0.41 -7.69 -15.77
N VAL A 101 -1.55 -7.67 -15.08
CA VAL A 101 -2.81 -8.27 -15.55
C VAL A 101 -4.03 -7.35 -15.40
N ILE A 102 -3.85 -6.17 -14.82
CA ILE A 102 -4.90 -5.16 -14.65
C ILE A 102 -4.43 -3.87 -15.32
N ASP A 103 -5.25 -3.36 -16.24
CA ASP A 103 -5.06 -2.01 -16.78
C ASP A 103 -5.34 -0.98 -15.67
N PRO A 104 -4.36 -0.15 -15.27
CA PRO A 104 -4.53 0.81 -14.20
C PRO A 104 -5.60 1.86 -14.50
N GLY A 105 -5.78 2.30 -15.76
CA GLY A 105 -6.71 3.38 -16.08
C GLY A 105 -8.17 3.05 -15.69
N PRO A 106 -8.77 2.02 -16.31
CA PRO A 106 -10.12 1.57 -15.99
C PRO A 106 -10.27 1.12 -14.53
N PHE A 107 -9.24 0.48 -13.95
CA PHE A 107 -9.29 0.01 -12.58
C PHE A 107 -9.33 1.16 -11.56
N LEU A 108 -8.50 2.20 -11.74
CA LEU A 108 -8.50 3.39 -10.90
C LEU A 108 -9.83 4.16 -11.02
N ALA A 109 -10.41 4.24 -12.22
CA ALA A 109 -11.73 4.83 -12.42
C ALA A 109 -12.85 4.06 -11.67
N LYS A 110 -12.78 2.72 -11.61
CA LYS A 110 -13.71 1.89 -10.82
C LYS A 110 -13.54 2.08 -9.29
N LEU A 111 -12.38 2.54 -8.82
CA LEU A 111 -12.12 2.77 -7.39
C LEU A 111 -12.73 4.07 -6.85
N GLU A 112 -12.79 5.11 -7.68
CA GLU A 112 -13.30 6.43 -7.28
C GLU A 112 -14.71 6.39 -6.69
N PRO A 113 -15.74 5.77 -7.33
CA PRO A 113 -17.08 5.69 -6.75
C PRO A 113 -17.15 4.83 -5.47
N LEU A 114 -16.13 4.01 -5.20
CA LEU A 114 -16.01 3.20 -3.98
C LEU A 114 -15.35 3.97 -2.82
N GLY A 115 -14.96 5.23 -3.04
CA GLY A 115 -14.35 6.09 -2.03
C GLY A 115 -12.83 6.01 -1.95
N VAL A 116 -12.17 5.54 -3.01
CA VAL A 116 -10.71 5.61 -3.19
C VAL A 116 -10.42 6.42 -4.45
N LYS A 117 -10.06 7.69 -4.26
CA LYS A 117 -9.74 8.60 -5.36
C LYS A 117 -8.22 8.69 -5.54
N VAL A 118 -7.76 8.51 -6.78
CA VAL A 118 -6.39 8.79 -7.19
C VAL A 118 -6.44 10.02 -8.09
N GLU A 119 -5.64 11.02 -7.75
CA GLU A 119 -5.57 12.29 -8.48
C GLU A 119 -4.29 12.31 -9.31
N GLU A 120 -4.45 12.54 -10.61
CA GLU A 120 -3.36 12.72 -11.56
C GLU A 120 -3.03 14.21 -11.71
N HIS A 121 -1.75 14.52 -11.90
CA HIS A 121 -1.22 15.85 -12.07
C HIS A 121 -0.07 15.83 -13.10
N GLU A 122 0.17 16.97 -13.75
CA GLU A 122 1.22 17.17 -14.75
C GLU A 122 2.19 18.29 -14.31
N GLY A 123 3.47 18.12 -14.63
CA GLY A 123 4.58 19.01 -14.23
C GLY A 123 5.48 19.46 -15.36
#